data_AF-M7NSM9-F1
#
_entry.id   AF-M7NSM9-F1
#
_cell.length_a   1.000
_cell.length_b   1.000
_cell.length_c   1.000
_cell.angle_alpha   90.00
_cell.angle_beta   90.00
_cell.angle_gamma   90.00
#
_symmetry.space_group_name_H-M   'P 1'
#
loop_
_entity.id
_entity.type
_entity.pdbx_description
1 polymer ?
#
loop_
_entity_poly.entity_id
_entity_poly.type
_entity_poly.pdbx_seq_one_letter_code
_entity_poly.pdbx_strand_id
1 'polypeptide(L)'
;MQINLDSLLWIENQFYHDGYQQGFRDGAVRARIEGRIEGIEKGYNTMFHIGRIYGRCDIWKWTICNQPRIIQQLLQLEQCLNKLISIQTSSPTLFRSLWNKSKAKFKTIAHLVNEQSLIETSDTEDMENTPFINDHTYN
;
A
#
# COMPACT_ATOMS: atom_id res chain seq x y z
N MET A 1 -58.85 6.88 12.44
CA MET A 1 -57.79 7.88 12.22
C MET A 1 -57.45 7.85 10.75
N GLN A 2 -57.91 8.84 9.98
CA GLN A 2 -57.66 8.91 8.54
C GLN A 2 -56.33 9.62 8.35
N ILE A 3 -55.32 8.93 7.82
CA ILE A 3 -54.00 9.51 7.55
C ILE A 3 -54.16 10.41 6.32
N ASN A 4 -53.91 11.71 6.49
CA ASN A 4 -53.87 12.65 5.38
C ASN A 4 -52.59 12.42 4.55
N LEU A 5 -52.70 12.47 3.22
CA LEU A 5 -51.58 12.34 2.29
C LEU A 5 -50.45 13.33 2.60
N ASP A 6 -50.78 14.56 2.99
CA ASP A 6 -49.80 15.58 3.35
C ASP A 6 -48.97 15.18 4.58
N SER A 7 -49.62 14.55 5.57
CA SER A 7 -48.95 14.04 6.76
C SER A 7 -48.05 12.84 6.43
N LEU A 8 -48.47 11.97 5.52
CA LEU A 8 -47.66 10.84 5.06
C LEU A 8 -46.41 11.32 4.32
N LEU A 9 -46.56 12.28 3.40
CA LEU A 9 -45.46 12.84 2.63
C LEU A 9 -44.47 13.64 3.50
N TRP A 10 -44.97 14.30 4.56
CA TRP A 10 -44.11 14.97 5.54
C TRP A 10 -43.26 13.96 6.32
N ILE A 11 -43.86 12.87 6.82
CA ILE A 11 -43.14 11.81 7.54
C ILE A 11 -42.10 11.13 6.64
N GLU A 12 -42.45 10.83 5.39
CA GLU A 12 -41.53 10.25 4.41
C GLU A 12 -40.30 11.16 4.21
N ASN A 13 -40.51 12.45 3.94
CA ASN A 13 -39.41 13.40 3.79
C ASN A 13 -38.54 13.50 5.04
N GLN A 14 -39.14 13.45 6.23
CA GLN A 14 -38.40 13.43 7.47
C GLN A 14 -37.51 12.18 7.58
N PHE A 15 -38.06 10.98 7.34
CA PHE A 15 -37.28 9.74 7.38
C PHE A 15 -36.18 9.69 6.31
N TYR A 16 -36.43 10.22 5.11
CA TYR A 16 -35.38 10.35 4.08
C TYR A 16 -34.25 11.26 4.56
N HIS A 17 -34.59 12.40 5.14
CA HIS A 17 -33.59 13.35 5.63
C HIS A 17 -32.79 12.78 6.79
N ASP A 18 -33.48 12.18 7.77
CA ASP A 18 -32.86 11.59 8.95
C ASP A 18 -31.96 10.40 8.57
N GLY A 19 -32.46 9.51 7.69
CA GLY A 19 -31.69 8.39 7.17
C GLY A 19 -30.46 8.83 6.37
N TYR A 20 -30.59 9.87 5.54
CA TYR A 20 -29.46 10.45 4.83
C TYR A 20 -28.42 11.04 5.78
N GLN A 21 -28.85 11.85 6.76
CA GLN A 21 -27.93 12.45 7.74
C GLN A 21 -27.21 11.38 8.57
N GLN A 22 -27.93 10.35 9.00
CA GLN A 22 -27.37 9.25 9.76
C GLN A 22 -26.36 8.47 8.92
N GLY A 23 -26.74 8.06 7.69
CA GLY A 23 -25.86 7.35 6.78
C GLY A 23 -24.62 8.16 6.41
N PHE A 24 -24.75 9.48 6.21
CA PHE A 24 -23.63 10.36 5.95
C PHE A 24 -22.66 10.44 7.14
N ARG A 25 -23.20 10.58 8.36
CA ARG A 25 -22.40 10.62 9.59
C ARG A 25 -21.66 9.31 9.82
N ASP A 26 -22.36 8.19 9.69
CA ASP A 26 -21.78 6.86 9.88
C ASP A 26 -20.72 6.57 8.81
N GLY A 27 -21.02 6.92 7.55
CA GLY A 27 -20.07 6.83 6.45
C GLY A 27 -18.81 7.65 6.68
N ALA A 28 -18.93 8.88 7.17
CA ALA A 28 -17.78 9.73 7.46
C ALA A 28 -16.88 9.17 8.58
N VAL A 29 -17.47 8.54 9.60
CA VAL A 29 -16.71 7.87 10.66
C VAL A 29 -16.02 6.62 10.11
N ARG A 30 -16.75 5.77 9.38
CA ARG A 30 -16.20 4.55 8.79
C ARG A 30 -15.07 4.83 7.81
N ALA A 31 -15.24 5.81 6.92
CA ALA A 31 -14.21 6.22 5.96
C ALA A 31 -12.90 6.65 6.65
N ARG A 32 -12.97 7.33 7.80
CA ARG A 32 -11.77 7.70 8.57
C ARG A 32 -11.09 6.51 9.22
N ILE A 33 -11.86 5.56 9.74
CA ILE A 33 -11.30 4.35 10.37
C ILE A 33 -10.64 3.49 9.31
N GLU A 34 -11.35 3.24 8.22
CA GLU A 34 -10.89 2.44 7.08
C GLU A 34 -9.62 3.03 6.47
N GLY A 35 -9.61 4.33 6.18
CA GLY A 35 -8.42 4.99 5.63
C GLY A 35 -7.20 4.92 6.55
N ARG A 36 -7.38 4.84 7.88
CA ARG A 36 -6.27 4.62 8.84
C ARG A 36 -5.79 3.17 8.82
N ILE A 37 -6.70 2.21 8.85
CA ILE A 37 -6.36 0.78 8.81
C ILE A 37 -5.63 0.45 7.51
N GLU A 38 -6.21 0.85 6.39
CA GLU A 38 -5.64 0.66 5.06
C GLU A 38 -4.28 1.36 4.93
N GLY A 39 -4.15 2.59 5.44
CA GLY A 39 -2.87 3.30 5.44
C GLY A 39 -1.77 2.59 6.23
N ILE A 40 -2.11 2.02 7.39
CA ILE A 40 -1.16 1.27 8.22
C ILE A 40 -0.78 -0.05 7.56
N GLU A 41 -1.75 -0.82 7.08
CA GLU A 41 -1.53 -2.09 6.40
C GLU A 41 -0.63 -1.87 5.17
N LYS A 42 -0.93 -0.84 4.39
CA LYS A 42 -0.15 -0.50 3.20
C LYS A 42 1.27 -0.05 3.53
N GLY A 43 1.41 0.79 4.56
CA GLY A 43 2.70 1.23 5.05
C GLY A 43 3.56 0.09 5.56
N TYR A 44 2.97 -0.82 6.36
CA TYR A 44 3.67 -1.99 6.91
C TYR A 44 4.18 -2.90 5.80
N ASN A 45 3.29 -3.29 4.88
CA ASN A 45 3.62 -4.17 3.76
C ASN A 45 4.79 -3.59 2.93
N THR A 46 4.67 -2.32 2.58
CA THR A 46 5.71 -1.62 1.81
C THR A 46 7.05 -1.60 2.55
N MET A 47 7.06 -1.25 3.84
CA MET A 47 8.30 -1.19 4.62
C MET A 47 8.90 -2.58 4.85
N PHE A 48 8.07 -3.61 5.01
CA PHE A 48 8.50 -5.00 5.09
C PHE A 48 9.25 -5.44 3.83
N HIS A 49 8.73 -5.12 2.63
CA HIS A 49 9.44 -5.39 1.37
C HIS A 49 10.76 -4.63 1.24
N ILE A 50 10.77 -3.34 1.64
CA ILE A 50 12.00 -2.54 1.66
C ILE A 50 13.04 -3.21 2.56
N GLY A 51 12.65 -3.66 3.75
CA GLY A 51 13.53 -4.37 4.68
C GLY A 51 14.08 -5.67 4.11
N ARG A 52 13.26 -6.46 3.40
CA ARG A 52 13.69 -7.70 2.74
C ARG A 52 14.70 -7.43 1.62
N ILE A 53 14.45 -6.44 0.78
CA ILE A 53 15.38 -6.03 -0.28
C ILE A 53 16.71 -5.54 0.33
N TYR A 54 16.64 -4.77 1.42
CA TYR A 54 17.81 -4.28 2.13
C TYR A 54 18.68 -5.44 2.66
N GLY A 55 18.08 -6.36 3.41
CA GLY A 55 18.81 -7.52 3.94
C GLY A 55 19.41 -8.41 2.84
N ARG A 56 18.71 -8.58 1.71
CA ARG A 56 19.25 -9.31 0.55
C ARG A 56 20.40 -8.58 -0.13
N CYS A 57 20.31 -7.26 -0.27
CA CYS A 57 21.40 -6.44 -0.77
C CYS A 57 22.68 -6.66 0.05
N ASP A 58 22.56 -6.71 1.38
CA ASP A 58 23.70 -6.98 2.25
C ASP A 58 24.26 -8.39 2.05
N ILE A 59 23.42 -9.43 2.06
CA ILE A 59 23.87 -10.81 1.79
C ILE A 59 24.62 -10.92 0.46
N TRP A 60 24.11 -10.28 -0.59
CA TRP A 60 24.74 -10.29 -1.91
C TRP A 60 26.07 -9.56 -1.95
N LYS A 61 26.26 -8.46 -1.19
CA LYS A 61 27.58 -7.82 -1.06
C LYS A 61 28.62 -8.75 -0.44
N TRP A 62 28.23 -9.53 0.58
CA TRP A 62 29.11 -10.51 1.22
C TRP A 62 29.41 -11.73 0.35
N THR A 63 28.46 -12.13 -0.50
CA THR A 63 28.56 -13.37 -1.28
C THR A 63 29.20 -13.13 -2.66
N ILE A 64 28.98 -11.96 -3.27
CA ILE A 64 29.37 -11.65 -4.65
C ILE A 64 30.48 -10.59 -4.63
N CYS A 65 31.67 -11.00 -4.22
CA CYS A 65 32.83 -10.10 -4.14
C CYS A 65 33.64 -10.02 -5.45
N ASN A 66 33.39 -10.91 -6.42
CA ASN A 66 34.24 -11.07 -7.62
C ASN A 66 33.66 -10.54 -8.93
N GLN A 67 32.45 -9.95 -8.93
CA GLN A 67 31.83 -9.41 -10.15
C GLN A 67 31.64 -7.89 -10.05
N PRO A 68 32.54 -7.07 -10.65
CA PRO A 68 32.53 -5.62 -10.50
C PRO A 68 31.23 -4.98 -11.02
N ARG A 69 30.62 -5.57 -12.06
CA ARG A 69 29.34 -5.12 -12.62
C ARG A 69 28.18 -5.27 -11.63
N ILE A 70 28.15 -6.36 -10.85
CA ILE A 70 27.11 -6.59 -9.84
C ILE A 70 27.34 -5.67 -8.64
N ILE A 71 28.59 -5.48 -8.22
CA ILE A 71 28.96 -4.57 -7.13
C ILE A 71 28.49 -3.14 -7.41
N GLN A 72 28.66 -2.65 -8.65
CA GLN A 72 28.15 -1.33 -9.05
C GLN A 72 26.61 -1.25 -8.95
N GLN A 73 25.89 -2.30 -9.32
CA GLN A 73 24.42 -2.33 -9.20
C GLN A 73 23.97 -2.40 -7.74
N LEU A 74 24.66 -3.16 -6.88
CA LEU A 74 24.40 -3.25 -5.44
C LEU A 74 24.58 -1.89 -4.76
N LEU A 75 25.66 -1.16 -5.09
CA LEU A 75 25.91 0.17 -4.56
C LEU A 75 24.84 1.18 -5.00
N GLN A 76 24.39 1.10 -6.25
CA GLN A 76 23.29 1.94 -6.73
C GLN A 76 21.93 1.57 -6.08
N LEU A 77 21.70 0.29 -5.80
CA LEU A 77 20.50 -0.18 -5.09
C LEU A 77 20.49 0.37 -3.66
N GLU A 78 21.60 0.21 -2.93
CA GLU A 78 21.78 0.75 -1.59
C GLU A 78 21.58 2.27 -1.54
N GLN A 79 22.12 3.03 -2.50
CA GLN A 79 21.86 4.47 -2.57
C GLN A 79 20.37 4.80 -2.74
N CYS A 80 19.61 3.99 -3.48
CA CYS A 80 18.18 4.19 -3.63
C CYS A 80 17.43 3.83 -2.33
N LEU A 81 17.82 2.75 -1.64
CA LEU A 81 17.24 2.32 -0.38
C LEU A 81 17.52 3.31 0.77
N ASN A 82 18.75 3.82 0.89
CA ASN A 82 19.09 4.83 1.88
C ASN A 82 18.31 6.13 1.65
N LYS A 83 18.08 6.50 0.39
CA LYS A 83 17.20 7.62 0.04
C LYS A 83 15.76 7.34 0.46
N LEU A 84 15.23 6.13 0.21
CA LEU A 84 13.88 5.72 0.63
C LEU A 84 13.66 5.85 2.14
N ILE A 85 14.62 5.40 2.95
CA ILE A 85 14.53 5.47 4.41
C ILE A 85 14.61 6.94 4.90
N SER A 86 15.42 7.77 4.23
CA SER A 86 15.57 9.19 4.59
C SER A 86 14.39 10.08 4.19
N ILE A 87 13.50 9.59 3.32
CA ILE A 87 12.30 10.34 2.92
C ILE A 87 11.33 10.34 4.09
N GLN A 88 11.35 11.42 4.85
CA GLN A 88 10.16 11.84 5.58
C GLN A 88 9.05 12.06 4.54
N THR A 89 7.89 11.45 4.79
CA THR A 89 6.71 11.19 3.94
C THR A 89 6.03 12.44 3.33
N SER A 90 6.78 13.41 2.82
CA SER A 90 6.26 14.69 2.34
C SER A 90 5.87 14.68 0.85
N SER A 91 6.25 13.65 0.08
CA SER A 91 5.90 13.52 -1.34
C SER A 91 5.69 12.06 -1.77
N PRO A 92 4.43 11.60 -1.94
CA PRO A 92 4.11 10.22 -2.35
C PRO A 92 4.66 9.84 -3.73
N THR A 93 4.75 10.80 -4.66
CA THR A 93 5.25 10.57 -6.02
C THR A 93 6.75 10.27 -6.03
N LEU A 94 7.51 10.99 -5.23
CA LEU A 94 8.94 10.77 -5.06
C LEU A 94 9.22 9.39 -4.44
N PHE A 95 8.46 9.01 -3.41
CA PHE A 95 8.51 7.66 -2.84
C PHE A 95 8.27 6.58 -3.91
N ARG A 96 7.17 6.69 -4.68
CA ARG A 96 6.81 5.69 -5.70
C ARG A 96 7.88 5.56 -6.79
N SER A 97 8.43 6.68 -7.27
CA SER A 97 9.48 6.66 -8.29
C SER A 97 10.77 5.98 -7.80
N LEU A 98 11.21 6.27 -6.57
CA LEU A 98 12.40 5.65 -5.97
C LEU A 98 12.17 4.18 -5.64
N TRP A 99 10.97 3.84 -5.19
CA TRP A 99 10.57 2.47 -4.94
C TRP A 99 10.62 1.63 -6.23
N ASN A 100 10.01 2.12 -7.30
CA ASN A 100 10.04 1.46 -8.61
C ASN A 100 11.48 1.28 -9.12
N LYS A 101 12.33 2.31 -8.96
CA LYS A 101 13.75 2.24 -9.32
C LYS A 101 14.50 1.18 -8.50
N SER A 102 14.20 1.07 -7.21
CA SER A 102 14.79 0.07 -6.32
C SER A 102 14.35 -1.34 -6.70
N LYS A 103 13.04 -1.56 -6.94
CA LYS A 103 12.51 -2.84 -7.47
C LYS A 103 13.19 -3.25 -8.78
N ALA A 104 13.29 -2.35 -9.75
CA ALA A 104 13.91 -2.64 -11.05
C ALA A 104 15.39 -3.07 -10.91
N LYS A 105 16.14 -2.40 -10.03
CA LYS A 105 17.53 -2.77 -9.72
C LYS A 105 17.61 -4.12 -9.03
N PHE A 106 16.77 -4.35 -8.03
CA PHE A 106 16.69 -5.63 -7.34
C PHE A 106 16.42 -6.79 -8.30
N LYS A 107 15.43 -6.66 -9.20
CA LYS A 107 15.14 -7.66 -10.24
C LYS A 107 16.34 -7.93 -11.12
N THR A 108 17.02 -6.87 -11.56
CA THR A 108 18.22 -6.99 -12.39
C THR A 108 19.32 -7.78 -11.67
N ILE A 109 19.56 -7.50 -10.39
CA ILE A 109 20.57 -8.22 -9.59
C ILE A 109 20.13 -9.66 -9.36
N ALA A 110 18.87 -9.91 -9.01
CA ALA A 110 18.33 -11.26 -8.85
C ALA A 110 18.52 -12.12 -10.12
N HIS A 111 18.28 -11.55 -11.32
CA HIS A 111 18.57 -12.23 -12.58
C HIS A 111 20.06 -12.52 -12.77
N LEU A 112 20.94 -11.58 -12.45
CA LEU A 112 22.40 -11.75 -12.58
C LEU A 112 22.97 -12.77 -11.59
N VAL A 113 22.35 -12.92 -10.42
CA VAL A 113 22.77 -13.84 -9.34
C VAL A 113 22.09 -15.21 -9.46
N ASN A 114 21.19 -15.38 -10.45
CA ASN A 114 20.40 -16.59 -10.67
C ASN A 114 19.46 -16.93 -9.48
N GLU A 115 19.03 -15.93 -8.72
CA GLU A 115 18.07 -16.05 -7.60
C GLU A 115 16.69 -15.48 -7.98
N GLN A 116 16.14 -15.95 -9.10
CA GLN A 116 14.90 -15.39 -9.67
C GLN A 116 13.65 -15.67 -8.81
N SER A 117 13.67 -16.73 -7.99
CA SER A 117 12.58 -17.05 -7.05
C SER A 117 12.32 -15.94 -6.03
N LEU A 118 13.29 -15.06 -5.77
CA LEU A 118 13.12 -13.90 -4.89
C LEU A 118 12.24 -12.80 -5.50
N ILE A 119 12.12 -12.76 -6.84
CA ILE A 119 11.34 -11.75 -7.57
C ILE A 119 9.84 -11.99 -7.34
N GLU A 120 9.39 -13.24 -7.38
CA GLU A 120 7.98 -13.62 -7.17
C GLU A 120 7.48 -13.15 -5.80
N THR A 121 8.32 -13.23 -4.76
CA THR A 121 7.97 -12.78 -3.41
C THR A 121 7.93 -11.26 -3.22
N SER A 122 8.34 -10.49 -4.24
CA SER A 122 8.32 -9.02 -4.26
C SER A 122 7.24 -8.42 -5.16
N ASP A 123 6.70 -9.24 -6.08
CA ASP A 123 5.68 -8.88 -7.07
C ASP A 123 4.30 -9.45 -6.74
N THR A 124 4.22 -10.49 -5.90
CA THR A 124 2.94 -11.10 -5.47
C THR A 124 2.02 -10.17 -4.69
N GLU A 125 2.49 -8.98 -4.33
CA GLU A 125 1.72 -7.94 -3.65
C GLU A 125 1.85 -6.61 -4.41
N ASP A 126 1.56 -6.59 -5.71
CA ASP A 126 1.12 -5.34 -6.33
C ASP A 126 -0.28 -5.00 -5.79
N MET A 127 -0.27 -4.23 -4.70
CA MET A 127 -1.37 -3.77 -3.85
C MET A 127 -2.42 -2.88 -4.55
N GLU A 128 -2.50 -2.92 -5.88
CA GLU A 128 -3.60 -2.31 -6.64
C GLU A 128 -4.82 -3.25 -6.71
N ASN A 129 -4.68 -4.54 -6.39
CA ASN A 129 -5.72 -5.56 -6.62
C ASN A 129 -6.19 -6.35 -5.39
N THR A 130 -5.87 -5.97 -4.15
CA THR A 130 -6.56 -6.57 -3.00
C THR A 130 -8.03 -6.14 -3.06
N PRO A 131 -8.99 -7.07 -3.25
CA PRO A 131 -10.40 -6.71 -3.17
C PRO A 131 -10.61 -6.13 -1.78
N PHE A 132 -11.28 -4.98 -1.70
CA PHE A 132 -11.83 -4.50 -0.43
C PHE A 132 -12.55 -5.68 0.22
N ILE A 133 -12.03 -6.14 1.36
CA ILE A 133 -12.71 -7.14 2.17
C ILE A 133 -13.93 -6.42 2.76
N ASN A 134 -14.99 -6.35 1.95
CA ASN A 134 -16.33 -5.99 2.38
C ASN A 134 -16.91 -7.18 3.15
N ASP A 135 -16.24 -7.62 4.20
CA ASP A 135 -16.70 -8.73 5.04
C ASP A 135 -17.18 -8.20 6.38
N HIS A 136 -18.10 -7.24 6.30
CA HIS A 136 -18.99 -6.90 7.40
C HIS A 136 -20.42 -6.79 6.86
N THR A 137 -20.95 -7.96 6.50
CA THR A 137 -22.39 -8.23 6.61
C THR A 137 -22.81 -7.91 8.04
N TYR A 138 -23.54 -6.80 8.23
CA TYR A 138 -24.29 -6.54 9.45
C TYR A 138 -25.74 -6.97 9.23
N ASN A 139 -26.17 -7.96 10.02
CA ASN A 139 -27.56 -8.14 10.43
C ASN A 139 -28.09 -6.88 11.12
#